data_AF-A0A0N0K5W8-F1
#
_entry.id   AF-A0A0N0K5W8-F1
#
_cell.length_a   1.000
_cell.length_b   1.000
_cell.length_c   1.000
_cell.angle_alpha   90.00
_cell.angle_beta   90.00
_cell.angle_gamma   90.00
#
_symmetry.space_group_name_H-M   'P 1'
#
loop_
_entity.id
_entity.type
_entity.pdbx_description
1 polymer ?
#
loop_
_entity_poly.entity_id
_entity_poly.type
_entity_poly.pdbx_seq_one_letter_code
_entity_poly.pdbx_strand_id
1 'polypeptide(L)'
;MVGRGAARGSARRCPALTPREENRLIEADDAVLELEDQIAAIEAAEAPTPEQMAQLPERRGCLERESAVMERLTAKRDRRSEHCQAKTRRSRQASLTV
;
A
#
# COMPACT_ATOMS: atom_id res chain seq x y z
N MET A 1 -14.53 -47.63 3.74
CA MET A 1 -13.92 -46.64 2.81
C MET A 1 -14.16 -45.25 3.39
N VAL A 2 -13.15 -44.63 3.99
CA VAL A 2 -13.29 -43.33 4.68
C VAL A 2 -13.16 -42.23 3.64
N GLY A 3 -14.29 -41.68 3.19
CA GLY A 3 -14.33 -40.51 2.32
C GLY A 3 -13.79 -39.30 3.07
N ARG A 4 -12.57 -38.91 2.72
CA ARG A 4 -11.84 -37.79 3.34
C ARG A 4 -12.66 -36.51 3.19
N GLY A 5 -12.94 -35.90 4.33
CA GLY A 5 -13.74 -34.69 4.44
C GLY A 5 -13.27 -33.62 3.46
N ALA A 6 -14.17 -33.24 2.56
CA ALA A 6 -14.11 -31.96 1.89
C ALA A 6 -14.41 -30.87 2.92
N ALA A 7 -13.46 -30.64 3.83
CA ALA A 7 -13.31 -29.34 4.46
C ALA A 7 -12.92 -28.40 3.32
N ARG A 8 -13.93 -27.97 2.56
CA ARG A 8 -13.88 -26.78 1.73
C ARG A 8 -13.66 -25.66 2.72
N GLY A 9 -12.41 -25.48 3.14
CA GLY A 9 -11.96 -24.32 3.86
C GLY A 9 -12.36 -23.18 2.95
N SER A 10 -13.44 -22.50 3.33
CA SER A 10 -13.79 -21.21 2.77
C SER A 10 -12.49 -20.46 2.74
N ALA A 11 -11.99 -20.18 1.52
CA ALA A 11 -10.84 -19.33 1.36
C ALA A 11 -11.26 -18.03 2.02
N ARG A 12 -10.90 -17.88 3.30
CA ARG A 12 -11.20 -16.69 4.08
C ARG A 12 -10.67 -15.60 3.19
N ARG A 13 -11.56 -14.71 2.75
CA ARG A 13 -11.22 -13.51 2.02
C ARG A 13 -10.44 -12.64 3.01
N CYS A 14 -9.21 -13.04 3.30
CA CYS A 14 -8.31 -12.29 4.13
C CYS A 14 -7.98 -11.07 3.28
N PRO A 15 -8.41 -9.86 3.69
CA PRO A 15 -8.11 -8.66 2.95
C PRO A 15 -6.59 -8.57 2.69
N ALA A 16 -6.22 -7.98 1.56
CA ALA A 16 -4.84 -7.93 1.11
C ALA A 16 -3.92 -7.23 2.13
N LEU A 17 -4.50 -6.26 2.85
CA LEU A 17 -3.94 -5.59 4.01
C LEU A 17 -4.80 -5.86 5.24
N THR A 18 -4.18 -5.84 6.42
CA THR A 18 -4.94 -5.76 7.68
C THR A 18 -5.54 -4.36 7.85
N PRO A 19 -6.60 -4.16 8.66
CA PRO A 19 -7.16 -2.82 8.90
C PRO A 19 -6.12 -1.80 9.40
N ARG A 20 -5.14 -2.24 10.20
CA ARG A 20 -4.04 -1.38 10.65
C ARG A 20 -3.12 -0.95 9.52
N GLU A 21 -2.84 -1.85 8.57
CA GLU A 21 -2.01 -1.54 7.41
C GLU A 21 -2.75 -0.68 6.40
N GLU A 22 -4.06 -0.87 6.26
CA GLU A 22 -4.92 -0.02 5.44
C GLU A 22 -4.93 1.41 5.99
N ASN A 23 -5.16 1.58 7.30
CA ASN A 23 -5.07 2.87 7.95
C ASN A 23 -3.67 3.49 7.81
N ARG A 24 -2.61 2.69 8.00
CA ARG A 24 -1.24 3.20 7.85
C ARG A 24 -0.93 3.65 6.43
N LEU A 25 -1.51 3.02 5.42
CA LEU A 25 -1.36 3.47 4.04
C LEU A 25 -2.06 4.80 3.80
N ILE A 26 -3.27 4.98 4.35
CA ILE A 26 -4.00 6.25 4.27
C ILE A 26 -3.22 7.36 4.99
N GLU A 27 -2.75 7.11 6.21
CA GLU A 27 -1.91 8.07 6.95
C GLU A 27 -0.63 8.45 6.21
N ALA A 28 0.01 7.49 5.53
CA ALA A 28 1.22 7.75 4.76
C ALA A 28 0.93 8.58 3.49
N ASP A 29 -0.21 8.34 2.82
CA ASP A 29 -0.67 9.12 1.67
C ASP A 29 -0.95 10.58 2.06
N ASP A 30 -1.71 10.78 3.13
CA ASP A 30 -1.99 12.11 3.68
C ASP A 30 -0.69 12.83 4.08
N ALA A 31 0.23 12.12 4.73
CA ALA A 31 1.51 12.69 5.15
C ALA A 31 2.42 13.06 3.98
N VAL A 32 2.44 12.28 2.89
CA VAL A 32 3.20 12.62 1.68
C VAL A 32 2.65 13.89 1.05
N LEU A 33 1.32 13.98 0.88
CA LEU A 33 0.67 15.17 0.33
C LEU A 33 0.99 16.42 1.16
N GLU A 34 0.87 16.32 2.48
CA GLU A 34 1.17 17.45 3.37
C GLU A 34 2.65 17.86 3.31
N LEU A 35 3.57 16.89 3.28
CA LEU A 35 5.00 17.18 3.19
C LEU A 35 5.39 17.79 1.85
N GLU A 36 4.80 17.33 0.74
CA GLU A 36 4.98 17.89 -0.59
C GLU A 36 4.52 19.35 -0.63
N ASP A 37 3.32 19.64 -0.11
CA ASP A 37 2.79 21.01 -0.02
C ASP A 37 3.68 21.90 0.84
N GLN A 38 4.13 21.40 2.00
CA GLN A 38 5.03 22.12 2.91
C GLN A 38 6.40 22.42 2.29
N ILE A 39 6.95 21.49 1.50
CA ILE A 39 8.21 21.67 0.78
C ILE A 39 8.00 22.69 -0.35
N ALA A 40 6.96 22.51 -1.16
CA ALA A 40 6.62 23.40 -2.26
C ALA A 40 6.37 24.83 -1.77
N ALA A 41 5.71 25.01 -0.64
CA ALA A 41 5.48 26.32 -0.04
C ALA A 41 6.78 27.03 0.36
N ILE A 42 7.78 26.30 0.86
CA ILE A 42 9.09 26.87 1.18
C ILE A 42 9.87 27.17 -0.10
N GLU A 43 9.86 26.26 -1.07
CA GLU A 43 10.58 26.43 -2.34
C GLU A 43 9.99 27.54 -3.21
N ALA A 44 8.68 27.78 -3.14
CA ALA A 44 8.00 28.86 -3.83
C ALA A 44 8.09 30.21 -3.11
N ALA A 45 8.57 30.24 -1.87
CA ALA A 45 8.76 31.49 -1.14
C ALA A 45 9.87 32.31 -1.81
N GLU A 46 9.60 33.59 -2.10
CA GLU A 46 10.58 34.50 -2.71
C GLU A 46 11.81 34.73 -1.82
N ALA A 47 11.60 34.69 -0.49
CA ALA A 47 12.64 34.78 0.52
C ALA A 47 12.34 33.86 1.72
N PRO A 48 12.64 32.55 1.64
CA PRO A 48 12.41 31.63 2.74
C PRO A 48 13.31 31.98 3.93
N THR A 49 12.80 31.82 5.14
CA THR A 49 13.58 32.06 6.36
C THR A 49 14.67 30.99 6.53
N PRO A 50 15.78 31.30 7.23
CA PRO A 50 16.81 30.30 7.53
C PRO A 50 16.26 29.07 8.26
N GLU A 51 15.25 29.26 9.12
CA GLU A 51 14.57 28.17 9.83
C GLU A 51 13.75 27.29 8.87
N GLN A 52 13.05 27.89 7.91
CA GLN A 52 12.33 27.15 6.86
C GLN A 52 13.31 26.33 6.01
N MET A 53 14.42 26.94 5.60
CA MET A 53 15.46 26.23 4.85
C MET A 53 16.09 25.08 5.65
N ALA A 54 16.31 25.27 6.95
CA ALA A 54 16.87 24.23 7.82
C ALA A 54 15.92 23.02 8.00
N GLN A 55 14.61 23.22 7.85
CA GLN A 55 13.61 22.16 7.95
C GLN A 55 13.45 21.33 6.66
N LEU A 56 13.82 21.87 5.50
CA LEU A 56 13.73 21.15 4.21
C LEU A 56 14.39 19.75 4.20
N PRO A 57 15.65 19.55 4.65
CA PRO A 57 16.27 18.23 4.63
C PRO A 57 15.53 17.23 5.51
N GLU A 58 15.01 17.67 6.66
CA GLU A 58 14.21 16.81 7.54
C GLU A 58 12.87 16.45 6.88
N ARG A 59 12.17 17.42 6.31
CA ARG A 59 10.89 17.20 5.61
C ARG A 59 11.06 16.27 4.41
N ARG A 60 12.11 16.45 3.61
CA ARG A 60 12.45 15.55 2.49
C ARG A 60 12.75 14.12 2.99
N GLY A 61 13.52 13.98 4.08
CA GLY A 61 13.77 12.67 4.69
C GLY A 61 12.51 12.02 5.28
N CYS A 62 11.56 12.80 5.78
CA CYS A 62 10.23 12.28 6.16
C CYS A 62 9.43 11.83 4.94
N LEU A 63 9.42 12.63 3.87
CA LEU A 63 8.71 12.33 2.64
C LEU A 63 9.20 11.00 2.04
N GLU A 64 10.53 10.82 1.91
CA GLU A 64 11.10 9.56 1.42
C GLU A 64 10.66 8.35 2.25
N ARG A 65 10.60 8.49 3.58
CA ARG A 65 10.15 7.42 4.48
C ARG A 65 8.69 7.09 4.29
N GLU A 66 7.81 8.08 4.18
CA GLU A 66 6.37 7.85 3.99
C GLU A 66 6.06 7.31 2.59
N SER A 67 6.73 7.81 1.55
CA SER A 67 6.63 7.24 0.20
C SER A 67 7.07 5.78 0.16
N ALA A 68 8.15 5.40 0.87
CA ALA A 68 8.57 4.01 0.99
C ALA A 68 7.56 3.12 1.72
N VAL A 69 6.84 3.66 2.72
CA VAL A 69 5.73 2.97 3.38
C VAL A 69 4.58 2.74 2.41
N MET A 70 4.20 3.76 1.62
CA MET A 70 3.17 3.65 0.60
C MET A 70 3.52 2.60 -0.45
N GLU A 71 4.74 2.65 -1.01
CA GLU A 71 5.21 1.69 -2.01
C GLU A 71 5.14 0.27 -1.47
N ARG A 72 5.65 0.05 -0.26
CA ARG A 72 5.66 -1.27 0.38
C ARG A 72 4.24 -1.82 0.60
N LEU A 73 3.32 -0.99 1.10
CA LEU A 73 1.96 -1.41 1.42
C LEU A 73 1.11 -1.59 0.15
N THR A 74 1.31 -0.75 -0.86
CA THR A 74 0.69 -0.90 -2.19
C THR A 74 1.19 -2.18 -2.86
N ALA A 75 2.50 -2.43 -2.86
CA ALA A 75 3.04 -3.69 -3.39
C ALA A 75 2.51 -4.92 -2.63
N LYS A 76 2.31 -4.82 -1.31
CA LYS A 76 1.70 -5.90 -0.52
C LYS A 76 0.24 -6.13 -0.92
N ARG A 77 -0.52 -5.06 -1.14
CA ARG A 77 -1.90 -5.10 -1.62
C ARG A 77 -1.97 -5.79 -2.99
N ASP A 78 -1.12 -5.38 -3.93
CA ASP A 78 -1.13 -5.87 -5.31
C ASP A 78 -0.73 -7.33 -5.43
N ARG A 79 0.34 -7.77 -4.74
CA ARG A 79 0.76 -9.18 -4.72
C ARG A 79 -0.37 -10.13 -4.30
N ARG A 80 -1.21 -9.71 -3.36
CA ARG A 80 -2.35 -10.53 -2.91
C ARG A 80 -3.54 -10.45 -3.85
N SER A 81 -3.77 -9.31 -4.48
CA SER A 81 -4.76 -9.15 -5.55
C SER A 81 -4.46 -10.08 -6.72
N GLU A 82 -3.21 -10.11 -7.19
CA GLU A 82 -2.76 -11.01 -8.26
C GLU A 82 -2.86 -12.48 -7.87
N HIS A 83 -2.44 -12.84 -6.65
CA HIS A 83 -2.52 -14.22 -6.16
C HIS A 83 -3.97 -14.74 -6.07
N CYS A 84 -4.93 -13.87 -5.75
CA CYS A 84 -6.36 -14.19 -5.79
C CYS A 84 -6.89 -14.35 -7.23
N GLN A 85 -6.48 -13.47 -8.16
CA GLN A 85 -6.91 -13.52 -9.57
C GLN A 85 -6.32 -14.73 -10.32
N ALA A 86 -5.08 -15.13 -10.02
CA ALA A 86 -4.46 -16.29 -10.63
C ALA A 86 -5.18 -17.60 -10.27
N LYS A 87 -5.66 -17.73 -9.02
CA LYS A 87 -6.43 -18.91 -8.55
C LYS A 87 -7.78 -19.02 -9.23
N THR A 88 -8.50 -17.90 -9.41
CA THR A 88 -9.81 -17.90 -10.07
C THR A 88 -9.71 -18.20 -11.56
N ARG A 89 -8.69 -17.67 -12.25
CA ARG A 89 -8.42 -18.00 -13.67
C ARG A 89 -8.10 -19.49 -13.87
N ARG A 90 -7.21 -20.06 -13.05
CA ARG A 90 -6.85 -21.49 -13.14
C ARG A 90 -8.04 -22.42 -12.88
N SER A 91 -8.90 -22.06 -11.93
CA SER A 91 -10.14 -22.81 -11.65
C SER A 91 -11.13 -22.76 -12.81
N ARG A 92 -11.25 -21.62 -13.49
CA ARG A 92 -12.16 -21.47 -14.66
C ARG A 92 -11.66 -22.24 -15.88
N GLN A 93 -10.36 -22.26 -16.13
CA GLN A 93 -9.77 -23.06 -17.21
C GLN A 93 -9.96 -24.56 -16.97
N ALA A 94 -9.76 -25.04 -15.73
CA ALA A 94 -9.98 -26.44 -15.38
C ALA A 94 -11.43 -26.91 -15.60
N SER A 95 -12.42 -26.02 -15.42
CA SER A 95 -13.84 -26.31 -15.67
C SER A 95 -14.28 -26.15 -17.13
N LEU A 96 -13.44 -25.59 -18.00
CA LEU A 96 -13.69 -25.43 -19.44
C LEU A 96 -13.04 -26.55 -20.29
N THR A 97 -12.29 -27.46 -19.65
CA THR A 97 -11.57 -28.56 -20.32
C THR A 97 -12.25 -29.93 -20.10
N VAL A 98 -13.56 -29.94 -19.88
CA VAL A 98 -14.42 -31.14 -19.78
C VAL A 98 -15.57 -30.97 -20.74
#